data_AF-A0A935J8R0-F1
#
_entry.id   AF-A0A935J8R0-F1
#
_cell.length_a   1.000
_cell.length_b   1.000
_cell.length_c   1.000
_cell.angle_alpha   90.00
_cell.angle_beta   90.00
_cell.angle_gamma   90.00
#
_symmetry.space_group_name_H-M   'P 1'
#
loop_
_entity.id
_entity.type
_entity.pdbx_description
1 polymer ?
#
loop_
_entity_poly.entity_id
_entity_poly.type
_entity_poly.pdbx_seq_one_letter_code
_entity_poly.pdbx_strand_id
1 'polypeptide(L)'
;MPAIDLARLRKQANRLADFFFLPDEFMKHLREILDFYVNYTLRTKENVAPGSNLKTYRTPPAVLTQIENELRAVATANPDHALNLADTLWDEGALETRLLAAFLLGRIPPQEERLLPRLTAWTQQIRDPDVRSALL
;
A
#
# COMPACT_ATOMS: atom_id res chain seq x y z
N MET A 1 -17.68 -17.51 -13.54
CA MET A 1 -17.26 -16.43 -12.61
C MET A 1 -16.09 -15.74 -13.29
N PRO A 2 -16.09 -14.43 -13.59
CA PRO A 2 -14.84 -13.84 -14.03
C PRO A 2 -13.96 -13.70 -12.79
N ALA A 3 -12.90 -14.51 -12.76
CA ALA A 3 -11.74 -14.29 -11.92
C ALA A 3 -11.22 -12.87 -12.19
N ILE A 4 -10.61 -12.23 -11.19
CA ILE A 4 -9.85 -10.99 -11.38
C ILE A 4 -9.01 -11.14 -12.66
N ASP A 5 -9.16 -10.22 -13.61
CA ASP A 5 -8.34 -10.24 -14.82
C ASP A 5 -6.91 -9.87 -14.43
N LEU A 6 -6.10 -10.89 -14.13
CA LEU A 6 -4.72 -10.73 -13.69
C LEU A 6 -3.85 -10.02 -14.73
N ALA A 7 -4.16 -10.18 -16.02
CA ALA A 7 -3.44 -9.49 -17.08
C ALA A 7 -3.74 -7.99 -17.05
N ARG A 8 -4.99 -7.61 -16.82
CA ARG A 8 -5.38 -6.21 -16.64
C ARG A 8 -4.79 -5.63 -15.36
N LEU A 9 -4.91 -6.34 -14.24
CA LEU A 9 -4.34 -5.90 -12.95
C LEU A 9 -2.84 -5.67 -13.06
N ARG A 10 -2.11 -6.59 -13.70
CA ARG A 10 -0.66 -6.43 -13.93
C ARG A 10 -0.34 -5.20 -14.77
N LYS A 11 -1.08 -4.94 -15.85
CA LYS A 11 -0.90 -3.72 -16.66
C LYS A 11 -1.18 -2.44 -15.86
N GLN A 12 -2.22 -2.44 -15.04
CA GLN A 12 -2.56 -1.30 -14.18
C GLN A 12 -1.50 -1.06 -13.10
N ALA A 13 -1.03 -2.12 -12.44
CA ALA A 13 0.02 -2.04 -11.43
C ALA A 13 1.38 -1.61 -12.02
N ASN A 14 1.72 -2.11 -13.21
CA ASN A 14 2.92 -1.69 -13.92
C ASN A 14 2.86 -0.20 -14.29
N ARG A 15 1.72 0.26 -14.82
CA ARG A 15 1.49 1.68 -15.09
C ARG A 15 1.50 2.54 -13.81
N LEU A 16 1.00 2.00 -12.70
CA LEU A 16 1.06 2.70 -11.41
C LEU A 16 2.52 2.93 -10.97
N ALA A 17 3.41 1.97 -11.23
CA ALA A 17 4.83 2.10 -10.92
C ALA A 17 5.53 3.21 -11.73
N ASP A 18 5.03 3.57 -12.92
CA ASP A 18 5.55 4.70 -13.70
C ASP A 18 5.41 6.04 -12.94
N PHE A 19 4.43 6.15 -12.04
CA PHE A 19 4.19 7.33 -11.22
C PHE A 19 4.91 7.29 -9.86
N PHE A 20 5.78 6.30 -9.61
CA PHE A 20 6.46 6.11 -8.33
C PHE A 20 7.17 7.38 -7.82
N PHE A 21 7.74 8.17 -8.73
CA PHE A 21 8.46 9.41 -8.42
C PHE A 21 7.56 10.65 -8.29
N LEU A 22 6.25 10.49 -8.48
CA LEU A 22 5.24 11.55 -8.43
C LEU A 22 4.13 11.15 -7.44
N PRO A 23 4.33 11.33 -6.12
CA PRO A 23 3.44 10.79 -5.10
C PRO A 23 1.97 11.19 -5.25
N ASP A 24 1.69 12.42 -5.70
CA ASP A 24 0.32 12.89 -5.92
C ASP A 24 -0.38 12.15 -7.09
N GLU A 25 0.32 11.98 -8.22
CA GLU A 25 -0.20 11.25 -9.38
C GLU A 25 -0.31 9.75 -9.08
N PHE A 26 0.66 9.19 -8.34
CA PHE A 26 0.59 7.83 -7.84
C PHE A 26 -0.67 7.63 -7.00
N MET A 27 -0.91 8.51 -6.03
CA MET A 27 -2.05 8.41 -5.11
C MET A 27 -3.38 8.54 -5.85
N LYS A 28 -3.46 9.37 -6.89
CA LYS A 28 -4.63 9.48 -7.74
C LYS A 28 -4.91 8.16 -8.48
N HIS A 29 -3.90 7.59 -9.14
CA HIS A 29 -4.07 6.33 -9.87
C HIS A 29 -4.26 5.11 -8.96
N LEU A 30 -3.65 5.12 -7.77
CA LEU A 30 -3.89 4.09 -6.76
C LEU A 30 -5.36 4.08 -6.35
N ARG A 31 -5.96 5.23 -6.06
CA ARG A 31 -7.39 5.33 -5.71
C ARG A 31 -8.28 4.78 -6.81
N GLU A 32 -8.02 5.15 -8.06
CA GLU A 32 -8.76 4.61 -9.22
C GLU A 32 -8.69 3.08 -9.31
N ILE A 33 -7.50 2.50 -9.07
CA ILE A 33 -7.32 1.04 -9.06
C ILE A 33 -8.08 0.42 -7.89
N LEU A 34 -7.93 0.97 -6.68
CA LEU A 34 -8.58 0.44 -5.50
C LEU A 34 -10.10 0.49 -5.66
N ASP A 35 -10.66 1.64 -6.04
CA ASP A 35 -12.09 1.86 -6.30
C ASP A 35 -12.63 0.91 -7.37
N PHE A 36 -11.87 0.65 -8.43
CA PHE A 36 -12.26 -0.28 -9.48
C PHE A 36 -12.42 -1.73 -8.96
N TYR A 37 -11.60 -2.14 -7.99
CA TYR A 37 -11.63 -3.48 -7.41
C TYR A 37 -12.44 -3.62 -6.11
N VAL A 38 -13.02 -2.54 -5.56
CA VAL A 38 -13.91 -2.56 -4.36
C VAL A 38 -15.04 -3.59 -4.49
N ASN A 39 -15.56 -3.82 -5.71
CA ASN A 39 -16.83 -4.54 -5.91
C ASN A 39 -16.69 -5.96 -6.48
N TYR A 40 -15.49 -6.52 -6.61
CA TYR A 40 -15.30 -7.87 -7.16
C TYR A 40 -15.42 -9.00 -6.13
N THR A 41 -15.49 -8.68 -4.83
CA THR A 41 -15.49 -9.64 -3.71
C THR A 41 -16.83 -9.69 -2.97
N LEU A 42 -17.95 -9.79 -3.70
CA LEU A 42 -19.20 -10.25 -3.11
C LEU A 42 -19.06 -11.75 -2.78
N ARG A 43 -18.84 -12.05 -1.49
CA ARG A 43 -18.59 -13.35 -0.83
C ARG A 43 -17.11 -13.73 -0.65
N THR A 44 -16.42 -13.08 0.26
CA THR A 44 -15.54 -13.82 1.17
C THR A 44 -15.61 -13.17 2.53
N LYS A 45 -15.82 -13.96 3.60
CA LYS A 45 -15.91 -13.46 4.97
C LYS A 45 -14.66 -12.63 5.28
N GLU A 46 -14.89 -11.40 5.72
CA GLU A 46 -13.85 -10.43 6.06
C GLU A 46 -12.90 -10.98 7.13
N ASN A 47 -11.59 -10.81 6.90
CA ASN A 47 -10.54 -10.84 7.92
C ASN A 47 -10.05 -9.40 8.16
N VAL A 48 -10.96 -8.44 8.37
CA VAL A 48 -10.55 -7.20 9.02
C VAL A 48 -10.56 -7.51 10.51
N ALA A 49 -9.45 -7.29 11.20
CA ALA A 49 -9.38 -7.61 12.62
C ALA A 49 -10.49 -6.84 13.38
N PRO A 50 -11.21 -7.51 14.31
CA PRO A 50 -12.21 -6.84 15.13
C PRO A 50 -11.52 -5.72 15.93
N GLY A 51 -11.77 -4.46 15.55
CA GLY A 51 -11.15 -3.27 16.15
C GLY A 51 -10.50 -2.29 15.18
N SER A 52 -10.41 -2.60 13.87
CA SER A 52 -9.97 -1.61 12.87
C SER A 52 -11.01 -0.50 12.68
N ASN A 53 -10.59 0.75 12.83
CA ASN A 53 -11.41 1.95 12.58
C ASN A 53 -11.01 2.68 11.28
N LEU A 54 -10.14 2.08 10.47
CA LEU A 54 -9.65 2.72 9.26
C LEU A 54 -10.68 2.64 8.13
N LYS A 55 -10.66 3.66 7.28
CA LYS A 55 -11.33 3.57 5.98
C LYS A 55 -10.68 2.43 5.20
N THR A 56 -11.48 1.58 4.58
CA THR A 56 -10.98 0.47 3.76
C THR A 56 -11.69 0.48 2.41
N TYR A 57 -10.91 0.28 1.35
CA TYR A 57 -11.42 0.04 0.01
C TYR A 57 -11.96 -1.39 -0.15
N ARG A 58 -11.67 -2.30 0.79
CA ARG A 58 -12.11 -3.70 0.76
C ARG A 58 -11.67 -4.42 -0.51
N THR A 59 -10.55 -4.00 -1.07
CA THR A 59 -10.02 -4.61 -2.29
C THR A 59 -9.47 -6.01 -2.00
N PRO A 60 -9.56 -6.94 -2.96
CA PRO A 60 -8.96 -8.25 -2.82
C PRO A 60 -7.46 -8.14 -2.52
N PRO A 61 -6.90 -8.93 -1.57
CA PRO A 61 -5.47 -8.88 -1.22
C PRO A 61 -4.53 -9.05 -2.43
N ALA A 62 -4.96 -9.83 -3.43
CA ALA A 62 -4.21 -10.04 -4.68
C ALA A 62 -3.91 -8.73 -5.44
N VAL A 63 -4.76 -7.70 -5.30
CA VAL A 63 -4.54 -6.37 -5.89
C VAL A 63 -3.32 -5.72 -5.25
N LEU A 64 -3.26 -5.69 -3.90
CA LEU A 64 -2.13 -5.13 -3.17
C LEU A 64 -0.85 -5.92 -3.44
N THR A 65 -0.89 -7.25 -3.38
CA THR A 65 0.28 -8.09 -3.67
C THR A 65 0.82 -7.84 -5.08
N GLN A 66 -0.04 -7.64 -6.08
CA GLN A 66 0.42 -7.32 -7.43
C GLN A 66 1.07 -5.94 -7.50
N ILE A 67 0.49 -4.93 -6.85
CA ILE A 67 1.09 -3.58 -6.76
C ILE A 67 2.46 -3.67 -6.09
N GLU A 68 2.55 -4.29 -4.92
CA GLU A 68 3.82 -4.50 -4.20
C GLU A 68 4.89 -5.16 -5.07
N ASN A 69 4.53 -6.17 -5.86
CA ASN A 69 5.47 -6.85 -6.74
C ASN A 69 6.04 -5.93 -7.83
N GLU A 70 5.23 -5.06 -8.42
CA GLU A 70 5.69 -4.09 -9.42
C GLU A 70 6.53 -2.97 -8.78
N LEU A 71 6.24 -2.58 -7.53
CA LEU A 71 6.99 -1.53 -6.82
C LEU A 71 8.30 -2.00 -6.20
N ARG A 72 8.45 -3.32 -5.96
CA ARG A 72 9.58 -3.88 -5.20
C ARG A 72 10.94 -3.42 -5.72
N ALA A 73 11.17 -3.54 -7.02
CA ALA A 73 12.47 -3.23 -7.62
C ALA A 73 12.77 -1.73 -7.58
N VAL A 74 11.80 -0.88 -7.92
CA VAL A 74 11.97 0.58 -7.94
C VAL A 74 12.13 1.15 -6.53
N ALA A 75 11.40 0.61 -5.54
CA ALA A 75 11.49 1.03 -4.15
C ALA A 75 12.86 0.71 -3.53
N THR A 76 13.40 -0.49 -3.79
CA THR A 76 14.74 -0.86 -3.33
C THR A 76 15.84 -0.03 -4.01
N ALA A 77 15.67 0.33 -5.29
CA ALA A 77 16.64 1.14 -6.00
C ALA A 77 16.60 2.63 -5.62
N ASN A 78 15.48 3.12 -5.08
CA ASN A 78 15.25 4.55 -4.82
C ASN A 78 14.67 4.77 -3.40
N PRO A 79 15.45 4.58 -2.33
CA PRO A 79 14.96 4.63 -0.95
C PRO A 79 14.40 5.99 -0.54
N ASP A 80 15.00 7.10 -0.99
CA ASP A 80 14.48 8.45 -0.73
C ASP A 80 13.08 8.67 -1.32
N HIS A 81 12.86 8.20 -2.55
CA HIS A 81 11.56 8.31 -3.21
C HIS A 81 10.55 7.32 -2.61
N ALA A 82 11.00 6.13 -2.20
CA ALA A 82 10.18 5.19 -1.45
C ALA A 82 9.69 5.80 -0.13
N LEU A 83 10.54 6.53 0.60
CA LEU A 83 10.17 7.24 1.83
C LEU A 83 9.11 8.31 1.56
N ASN A 84 9.33 9.17 0.56
CA ASN A 84 8.38 10.22 0.21
C ASN A 84 7.02 9.66 -0.18
N LEU A 85 7.00 8.58 -0.98
CA LEU A 85 5.76 7.92 -1.36
C LEU A 85 5.08 7.25 -0.16
N ALA A 86 5.86 6.62 0.73
CA ALA A 86 5.34 5.99 1.93
C ALA A 86 4.67 7.03 2.86
N ASP A 87 5.24 8.22 3.02
CA ASP A 87 4.63 9.32 3.77
C ASP A 87 3.27 9.72 3.17
N THR A 88 3.19 9.93 1.85
CA THR A 88 1.93 10.26 1.16
C THR A 88 0.86 9.18 1.36
N LEU A 89 1.26 7.90 1.26
CA LEU A 89 0.35 6.76 1.45
C LEU A 89 -0.12 6.63 2.91
N TRP A 90 0.75 6.94 3.86
CA TRP A 90 0.44 6.93 5.29
C TRP A 90 -0.61 7.98 5.64
N ASP A 91 -0.43 9.20 5.11
CA ASP A 91 -1.27 10.36 5.39
C ASP A 91 -2.69 10.22 4.82
N GLU A 92 -2.89 9.46 3.73
CA GLU A 92 -4.24 9.16 3.21
C GLU A 92 -5.10 8.42 4.25
N GLY A 93 -4.48 7.61 5.13
CA GLY A 93 -5.15 7.02 6.28
C GLY A 93 -6.11 5.86 5.99
N ALA A 94 -6.15 5.33 4.76
CA ALA A 94 -6.85 4.09 4.46
C ALA A 94 -6.01 2.85 4.81
N LEU A 95 -6.66 1.72 5.07
CA LEU A 95 -5.97 0.48 5.42
C LEU A 95 -5.01 0.04 4.31
N GLU A 96 -5.51 -0.03 3.07
CA GLU A 96 -4.75 -0.47 1.90
C GLU A 96 -3.52 0.43 1.64
N THR A 97 -3.66 1.73 1.85
CA THR A 97 -2.57 2.70 1.63
C THR A 97 -1.53 2.58 2.74
N ARG A 98 -1.94 2.37 3.99
CA ARG A 98 -1.02 2.12 5.11
C ARG A 98 -0.27 0.80 4.99
N LEU A 99 -0.91 -0.25 4.46
CA LEU A 99 -0.24 -1.52 4.16
C LEU A 99 0.84 -1.34 3.08
N LEU A 100 0.53 -0.58 2.02
CA LEU A 100 1.52 -0.23 0.99
C LEU A 100 2.65 0.64 1.55
N ALA A 101 2.35 1.61 2.42
CA ALA A 101 3.37 2.42 3.10
C ALA A 101 4.31 1.55 3.93
N ALA A 102 3.77 0.63 4.73
CA ALA A 102 4.54 -0.34 5.51
C ALA A 102 5.42 -1.23 4.62
N PHE A 103 4.87 -1.72 3.51
CA PHE A 103 5.64 -2.48 2.52
C PHE A 103 6.83 -1.68 1.99
N LEU A 104 6.64 -0.42 1.61
CA LEU A 104 7.71 0.44 1.09
C LEU A 104 8.81 0.68 2.14
N LEU A 105 8.44 0.91 3.40
CA LEU A 105 9.39 1.00 4.51
C LEU A 105 10.25 -0.25 4.64
N GLY A 106 9.65 -1.44 4.50
CA GLY A 106 10.38 -2.71 4.51
C GLY A 106 11.34 -2.92 3.33
N ARG A 107 11.36 -2.02 2.34
CA ARG A 107 12.32 -2.04 1.21
C ARG A 107 13.47 -1.06 1.37
N ILE A 108 13.40 -0.16 2.35
CA ILE A 108 14.41 0.87 2.58
C ILE A 108 15.53 0.27 3.46
N PRO A 109 16.81 0.47 3.10
CA PRO A 109 17.92 -0.03 3.89
C PRO A 109 17.92 0.60 5.30
N PRO A 110 18.23 -0.17 6.36
CA PRO A 110 18.15 0.31 7.74
C PRO A 110 19.17 1.41 8.09
N GLN A 111 20.17 1.62 7.23
CA GLN A 111 21.16 2.71 7.37
C GLN A 111 20.58 4.08 7.00
N GLU A 112 19.36 4.14 6.45
CA GLU A 112 18.69 5.39 6.12
C GLU A 112 18.24 6.12 7.40
N GLU A 113 18.95 7.19 7.76
CA GLU A 113 18.72 7.95 9.01
C GLU A 113 17.28 8.47 9.14
N ARG A 114 16.61 8.70 8.01
CA ARG A 114 15.24 9.21 7.91
C ARG A 114 14.16 8.19 8.27
N LEU A 115 14.51 6.90 8.34
CA LEU A 115 13.58 5.79 8.58
C LEU A 115 13.19 5.67 10.06
N LEU A 116 14.14 5.79 10.99
CA LEU A 116 13.89 5.62 12.42
C LEU A 116 12.88 6.65 13.00
N PRO A 117 12.97 7.95 12.68
CA PRO A 117 11.99 8.94 13.16
C PRO A 117 10.57 8.62 12.66
N ARG A 118 10.42 8.17 11.41
CA ARG A 118 9.13 7.81 10.81
C ARG A 118 8.53 6.57 11.44
N LEU A 119 9.30 5.50 11.59
CA LEU A 119 8.85 4.30 12.30
C LEU A 119 8.38 4.64 13.72
N THR A 120 9.12 5.50 14.43
CA THR A 120 8.74 5.93 15.78
C THR A 120 7.43 6.73 15.78
N ALA A 121 7.29 7.69 14.86
CA ALA A 121 6.08 8.50 14.75
C ALA A 121 4.85 7.65 14.36
N TRP A 122 5.02 6.74 13.40
CA TRP A 122 3.95 5.88 12.90
C TRP A 122 3.52 4.87 13.97
N THR A 123 4.47 4.19 14.63
CA THR A 123 4.14 3.24 15.72
C THR A 123 3.37 3.88 16.87
N GLN A 124 3.61 5.16 17.17
CA GLN A 124 2.82 5.92 18.16
C GLN A 124 1.40 6.24 17.68
N GLN A 125 1.19 6.42 16.37
CA GLN A 125 -0.11 6.71 15.78
C GLN A 125 -0.95 5.44 15.52
N ILE A 126 -0.33 4.26 15.51
CA ILE A 126 -1.01 2.99 15.19
C ILE A 126 -1.76 2.44 16.40
N ARG A 127 -3.08 2.56 16.31
CA ARG A 127 -4.03 1.79 17.14
C ARG A 127 -4.56 0.54 16.42
N ASP A 128 -4.32 0.45 15.11
CA ASP A 128 -4.85 -0.59 14.24
C ASP A 128 -3.98 -1.86 14.27
N PRO A 129 -4.54 -3.04 14.57
CA PRO A 129 -3.78 -4.29 14.68
C PRO A 129 -3.23 -4.79 13.34
N ASP A 130 -3.94 -4.56 12.22
CA ASP A 130 -3.54 -5.06 10.90
C ASP A 130 -2.31 -4.29 10.42
N VAL A 131 -2.34 -2.95 10.54
CA VAL A 131 -1.16 -2.10 10.23
C VAL A 131 0.02 -2.39 11.16
N ARG A 132 -0.23 -2.70 12.43
CA ARG A 132 0.84 -3.03 13.39
C ARG A 132 1.58 -4.31 12.99
N SER A 133 0.85 -5.35 12.58
CA SER A 133 1.45 -6.62 12.16
C SER A 133 2.26 -6.51 10.87
N ALA A 134 1.94 -5.55 10.00
CA ALA A 134 2.70 -5.31 8.77
C ALA A 134 4.04 -4.58 8.99
N LEU A 135 4.20 -3.89 10.13
CA LEU A 135 5.40 -3.11 10.46
C LEU A 135 6.38 -3.82 11.42
N LEU A 136 5.94 -4.89 12.10
CA LEU A 136 6.72 -5.67 13.07
C LEU A 136 7.16 -7.01 12.46
#